data_AF-A0A3N5SN04-F1
#
_entry.id   AF-A0A3N5SN04-F1
#
_cell.length_a   1.000
_cell.length_b   1.000
_cell.length_c   1.000
_cell.angle_alpha   90.00
_cell.angle_beta   90.00
_cell.angle_gamma   90.00
#
_symmetry.space_group_name_H-M   'P 1'
#
loop_
_entity.id
_entity.type
_entity.pdbx_description
1 polymer ?
#
loop_
_entity_poly.entity_id
_entity_poly.type
_entity_poly.pdbx_seq_one_letter_code
_entity_poly.pdbx_strand_id
1 'polypeptide(L)' 'MVVAFMSELSKIQDRLAVHFTDQSLLQRALTHRSYLNEHPEHSLEDNERLEFLGDAVLDFITGSFLYHRF' A
#
# COMPACT_ATOMS: atom_id res chain seq x y z
N MET A 1 4.79 -16.62 14.77
CA MET A 1 3.92 -15.44 14.53
C MET A 1 4.45 -14.55 13.42
N VAL A 2 5.71 -14.09 13.45
CA VAL A 2 6.31 -13.23 12.40
C VAL A 2 6.41 -13.91 11.01
N VAL A 3 6.70 -15.22 10.96
CA VAL A 3 6.88 -15.96 9.68
C VAL A 3 5.59 -16.05 8.86
N ALA A 4 4.42 -16.15 9.52
CA ALA A 4 3.14 -16.25 8.83
C ALA A 4 2.79 -14.96 8.09
N PHE A 5 3.02 -13.81 8.71
CA PHE A 5 2.76 -12.50 8.10
C PHE A 5 3.65 -12.25 6.87
N MET A 6 4.94 -12.58 6.96
CA MET A 6 5.85 -12.46 5.81
C MET A 6 5.44 -13.38 4.64
N SER A 7 4.90 -14.56 4.93
CA SER A 7 4.42 -15.48 3.90
C SER A 7 3.17 -14.96 3.17
N GLU A 8 2.28 -14.23 3.85
CA GLU A 8 1.11 -13.61 3.23
C GLU A 8 1.48 -12.40 2.36
N LEU A 9 2.45 -11.58 2.80
CA LEU A 9 2.98 -10.48 1.98
C LEU A 9 3.64 -10.98 0.69
N SER A 10 4.35 -12.11 0.74
CA SER A 10 4.92 -12.72 -0.47
C SER A 10 3.81 -13.15 -1.45
N LYS A 11 2.76 -13.80 -0.96
CA LYS A 11 1.63 -14.25 -1.81
C LYS A 11 0.92 -13.10 -2.51
N ILE A 12 0.73 -11.97 -1.83
CA ILE A 12 0.13 -10.78 -2.44
C ILE A 12 1.02 -10.22 -3.54
N GLN A 13 2.33 -10.13 -3.30
CA GLN A 13 3.28 -9.65 -4.31
C GLN A 13 3.29 -10.52 -5.56
N ASP A 14 3.29 -11.85 -5.38
CA ASP A 14 3.22 -12.80 -6.49
C ASP A 14 1.91 -12.66 -7.28
N ARG A 15 0.77 -12.50 -6.58
CA ARG A 15 -0.55 -12.31 -7.21
C ARG A 15 -0.67 -10.99 -7.98
N LEU A 16 -0.04 -9.93 -7.47
CA LEU A 16 -0.03 -8.63 -8.11
C LEU A 16 1.06 -8.52 -9.20
N ALA A 17 1.97 -9.49 -9.28
CA ALA A 17 3.19 -9.42 -10.07
C ALA A 17 4.01 -8.15 -9.79
N VAL A 18 3.98 -7.68 -8.54
CA VAL A 18 4.70 -6.50 -8.07
C VAL A 18 5.50 -6.87 -6.83
N HIS A 19 6.81 -6.75 -6.90
CA HIS A 19 7.72 -7.02 -5.79
C HIS A 19 8.23 -5.70 -5.21
N PHE A 20 8.08 -5.54 -3.90
CA PHE A 20 8.54 -4.38 -3.16
C PHE A 20 9.98 -4.61 -2.70
N THR A 21 10.89 -3.72 -3.10
CA THR A 21 12.25 -3.70 -2.56
C THR A 21 12.24 -3.41 -1.06
N ASP A 22 11.34 -2.52 -0.63
CA ASP A 22 11.09 -2.21 0.77
C ASP A 22 9.75 -2.80 1.22
N GLN A 23 9.82 -3.89 1.99
CA GLN A 23 8.63 -4.59 2.50
C GLN A 23 7.83 -3.74 3.52
N SER A 24 8.47 -2.76 4.16
CA SER A 24 7.78 -1.86 5.09
C SER A 24 6.74 -1.00 4.36
N LEU A 25 6.98 -0.68 3.08
CA LEU A 25 6.06 0.08 2.24
C LEU A 25 4.77 -0.71 1.98
N LEU A 26 4.90 -2.00 1.65
CA LEU A 26 3.76 -2.89 1.45
C LEU A 26 3.00 -3.10 2.76
N GLN A 27 3.72 -3.35 3.86
CA GLN A 27 3.11 -3.50 5.18
C GLN A 27 2.30 -2.27 5.57
N ARG A 28 2.87 -1.08 5.37
CA ARG A 28 2.19 0.19 5.62
C ARG A 28 0.98 0.38 4.70
N ALA A 29 1.10 0.09 3.40
CA ALA A 29 0.00 0.21 2.45
C ALA A 29 -1.22 -0.67 2.83
N LEU A 30 -0.98 -1.79 3.51
CA LEU A 30 -2.00 -2.71 4.00
C LEU A 30 -2.46 -2.41 5.44
N THR A 31 -1.90 -1.39 6.11
CA THR A 31 -2.24 -1.02 7.49
C THR A 31 -3.23 0.14 7.48
N HIS A 32 -4.50 -0.15 7.81
CA HIS A 32 -5.53 0.87 7.95
C HIS A 32 -5.49 1.53 9.34
N ARG A 33 -5.87 2.81 9.44
CA ARG A 33 -5.85 3.56 10.71
C ARG A 33 -6.68 2.90 11.82
N SER A 34 -7.81 2.27 11.49
CA SER A 34 -8.62 1.54 12.49
C SER A 34 -7.84 0.43 13.21
N TYR A 35 -6.94 -0.26 12.50
CA TYR A 35 -6.13 -1.31 13.10
C TYR A 35 -5.16 -0.75 14.15
N LEU A 36 -4.53 0.39 13.86
CA LEU A 36 -3.62 1.07 14.79
C LEU A 36 -4.36 1.63 16.01
N ASN A 37 -5.58 2.13 15.82
CA ASN A 37 -6.40 2.64 16.92
C ASN A 37 -6.77 1.53 17.94
N GLU A 38 -6.90 0.28 17.46
CA GLU A 38 -7.17 -0.89 18.30
C GLU A 38 -5.90 -1.49 18.93
N HIS A 39 -4.72 -1.20 18.36
CA HIS A 39 -3.43 -1.75 18.76
C HIS A 39 -2.36 -0.64 18.93
N PRO A 40 -2.54 0.27 19.90
CA PRO A 40 -1.70 1.47 20.05
C PRO A 40 -0.23 1.16 20.41
N GLU A 41 0.06 -0.07 20.86
CA GLU A 41 1.42 -0.57 21.09
C GLU A 41 2.22 -0.80 19.80
N HIS A 42 1.55 -0.86 18.65
CA HIS A 42 2.20 -0.98 17.35
C HIS A 42 2.59 0.39 16.80
N SER A 43 3.90 0.67 16.75
CA SER A 43 4.46 1.92 16.22
C SER A 43 4.49 2.00 14.69
N LEU A 44 3.56 1.34 13.99
CA LEU A 44 3.47 1.35 12.53
C LEU A 44 2.73 2.61 12.06
N GLU A 45 3.12 3.14 10.91
CA GLU A 45 2.33 4.19 10.23
C GLU A 45 1.17 3.55 9.46
N ASP A 46 0.04 4.26 9.35
CA ASP A 46 -1.07 3.86 8.50
C ASP A 46 -0.83 4.21 7.01
N ASN A 47 -1.76 3.76 6.18
CA ASN A 47 -1.74 3.91 4.73
C ASN A 47 -2.19 5.28 4.22
N GLU A 48 -2.69 6.21 5.03
CA GLU A 48 -3.39 7.40 4.51
C GLU A 48 -2.50 8.32 3.68
N ARG A 49 -1.23 8.48 4.08
CA ARG A 49 -0.27 9.27 3.30
C ARG A 49 0.05 8.61 1.96
N LEU A 50 0.04 7.28 1.90
CA LEU A 50 0.23 6.51 0.67
C LEU A 50 -1.03 6.56 -0.20
N GLU A 51 -2.21 6.49 0.40
CA GLU A 51 -3.50 6.66 -0.27
C GLU A 51 -3.59 8.03 -0.94
N PHE A 52 -3.33 9.11 -0.18
CA PHE A 52 -3.30 10.47 -0.71
C PHE A 52 -2.34 10.64 -1.90
N LEU A 53 -1.14 10.05 -1.81
CA LEU A 53 -0.18 10.07 -2.91
C LEU A 53 -0.67 9.23 -4.11
N GLY A 54 -1.24 8.06 -3.85
CA GLY A 54 -1.78 7.17 -4.86
C GLY A 54 -2.88 7.81 -5.68
N ASP A 55 -3.81 8.51 -5.02
CA ASP A 55 -4.90 9.24 -5.67
C ASP A 55 -4.35 10.31 -6.63
N ALA A 56 -3.41 11.13 -6.18
CA ALA A 56 -2.79 12.16 -7.03
C ALA A 56 -2.08 11.56 -8.26
N VAL A 57 -1.43 10.40 -8.10
CA VAL A 57 -0.78 9.69 -9.21
C VAL A 57 -1.81 9.14 -10.19
N LEU A 58 -2.89 8.52 -9.70
CA LEU A 58 -3.96 7.97 -10.53
C LEU A 58 -4.69 9.08 -11.30
N ASP A 59 -4.98 10.19 -10.65
CA ASP A 59 -5.60 11.37 -11.27
C ASP A 59 -4.74 11.92 -12.40
N PHE A 60 -3.43 12.06 -12.16
CA PHE A 60 -2.50 12.54 -13.17
C PHE A 60 -2.42 11.59 -14.38
N ILE A 61 -2.25 10.28 -14.15
CA ILE A 61 -2.14 9.30 -15.23
C ILE A 61 -3.44 9.25 -16.04
N THR A 62 -4.59 9.25 -15.37
CA THR A 62 -5.91 9.20 -16.02
C THR A 62 -6.16 10.47 -16.81
N GLY A 63 -5.89 11.65 -16.22
CA GLY A 63 -6.03 12.93 -16.91
C GLY A 63 -5.11 13.04 -18.13
N SER A 64 -3.85 12.63 -17.98
CA SER A 64 -2.90 12.57 -19.10
C SER A 64 -3.37 11.63 -20.20
N PHE A 65 -3.85 10.42 -19.85
CA PHE A 65 -4.37 9.47 -20.81
C PHE A 65 -5.54 10.04 -21.61
N LEU A 66 -6.51 10.66 -20.94
CA LEU A 66 -7.67 11.26 -21.59
C LEU A 66 -7.28 12.42 -22.50
N TYR A 67 -6.40 13.32 -22.03
CA TYR A 67 -5.92 14.47 -22.80
C TYR A 67 -5.21 14.08 -24.10
N HIS A 68 -4.44 12.98 -24.10
CA HIS A 68 -3.73 12.52 -25.29
C HIS A 68 -4.59 11.65 -26.22
N ARG A 69 -5.68 11.07 -25.72
CA ARG A 69 -6.53 10.14 -26.47
C ARG A 69 -7.69 10.83 -27.19
N PHE A 70 -8.21 11.93 -26.66
CA PHE A 70 -9.41 12.63 -27.13
C PHE A 70 -9.13 14.12 -27.29
#